data_AF-A0A842RNN4-F1
#
_entry.id   AF-A0A842RNN4-F1
#
_cell.length_a   1.000
_cell.length_b   1.000
_cell.length_c   1.000
_cell.angle_alpha   90.00
_cell.angle_beta   90.00
_cell.angle_gamma   90.00
#
_symmetry.space_group_name_H-M   'P 1'
#
loop_
_entity.id
_entity.type
_entity.pdbx_description
1 polymer ?
#
loop_
_entity_poly.entity_id
_entity_poly.type
_entity_poly.pdbx_seq_one_letter_code
_entity_poly.pdbx_strand_id
1 'polypeptide(L)'
;MNQVEKQDKLFFYERHFLTLDGLWMIETEKEFGWDFALEIDLAVWNRFLNIMIEEIMKYKKLEQHSIQNLILILAFRWKVEEWDFDVKINDAQSKVLVKIDKCPYNSAMLRNPERHDKIPLICKNMCIPFYEEIISNYNKNIQLDRRNYLGLGNQFCDFTISYGSDKLIEVDTEINLQNTLNVSIKDKLFYLKNGFKLLNNLWIEELRGRTNNNKTMKINQLVWKLLFKILFRRIQRYKGFSTNSLSELFAILKFIWGSEGLRFQTISQEKGNVHFKIIDCPIELQWNKISESDNQSLESLKKAQISIYSEAIKTFNDELEIEFFNFLISNDFCFELKILE
;
A
#
# COMPACT_ATOMS: atom_id res chain seq x y z
N MET A 1 14.37 -18.76 -15.58
CA MET A 1 13.77 -17.65 -14.81
C MET A 1 13.45 -18.18 -13.42
N ASN A 2 14.16 -17.73 -12.37
CA ASN A 2 13.78 -18.11 -11.01
C ASN A 2 12.52 -17.32 -10.65
N GLN A 3 11.38 -18.00 -10.55
CA GLN A 3 10.15 -17.39 -10.08
C GLN A 3 10.30 -17.06 -8.60
N VAL A 4 9.98 -15.82 -8.23
CA VAL A 4 9.86 -15.42 -6.83
C VAL A 4 8.68 -16.15 -6.20
N GLU A 5 8.91 -16.82 -5.07
CA GLU A 5 7.88 -17.61 -4.38
C GLU A 5 6.74 -16.75 -3.83
N LYS A 6 5.60 -17.37 -3.51
CA LYS A 6 4.44 -16.63 -2.95
C LYS A 6 4.77 -15.98 -1.61
N GLN A 7 5.55 -16.65 -0.78
CA GLN A 7 6.01 -16.15 0.52
C GLN A 7 6.90 -14.93 0.35
N ASP A 8 7.79 -14.96 -0.63
CA ASP A 8 8.64 -13.82 -0.97
C ASP A 8 7.82 -12.61 -1.44
N LYS A 9 6.83 -12.83 -2.30
CA LYS A 9 5.90 -11.78 -2.72
C LYS A 9 5.09 -11.23 -1.55
N LEU A 10 4.65 -12.10 -0.64
CA LEU A 10 3.89 -11.69 0.53
C LEU A 10 4.76 -10.83 1.44
N PHE A 11 5.97 -11.29 1.75
CA PHE A 11 6.96 -10.50 2.50
C PHE A 11 7.17 -9.14 1.87
N PHE A 12 7.31 -9.08 0.54
CA PHE A 12 7.44 -7.82 -0.18
C PHE A 12 6.21 -6.93 0.08
N TYR A 13 5.02 -7.32 -0.36
CA TYR A 13 3.88 -6.41 -0.29
C TYR A 13 3.45 -6.06 1.15
N GLU A 14 3.51 -7.00 2.09
CA GLU A 14 3.14 -6.77 3.49
C GLU A 14 4.05 -5.75 4.17
N ARG A 15 5.36 -5.80 3.89
CA ARG A 15 6.31 -4.83 4.46
C ARG A 15 6.22 -3.48 3.76
N HIS A 16 5.80 -3.42 2.51
CA HIS A 16 5.89 -2.20 1.70
C HIS A 16 4.60 -1.41 1.64
N PHE A 17 3.44 -2.06 1.76
CA PHE A 17 2.14 -1.39 1.76
C PHE A 17 2.05 -0.27 2.82
N LEU A 18 2.22 -0.60 4.10
CA LEU A 18 2.15 0.39 5.18
C LEU A 18 3.36 1.34 5.23
N THR A 19 4.52 0.90 4.72
CA THR A 19 5.72 1.76 4.69
C THR A 19 5.58 2.83 3.61
N LEU A 20 5.05 2.48 2.45
CA LEU A 20 4.78 3.42 1.37
C LEU A 20 3.79 4.50 1.84
N ASP A 21 2.69 4.11 2.47
CA ASP A 21 1.70 5.03 3.02
C ASP A 21 2.31 6.00 4.04
N GLY A 22 3.04 5.48 5.01
CA GLY A 22 3.71 6.31 6.02
C GLY A 22 4.74 7.26 5.43
N LEU A 23 5.46 6.86 4.38
CA LEU A 23 6.41 7.74 3.68
C LEU A 23 5.69 8.87 2.93
N TRP A 24 4.57 8.57 2.25
CA TRP A 24 3.75 9.60 1.62
C TRP A 24 3.25 10.63 2.63
N MET A 25 2.74 10.18 3.77
CA MET A 25 2.29 11.08 4.83
C MET A 25 3.44 11.96 5.36
N ILE A 26 4.59 11.37 5.67
CA ILE A 26 5.75 12.10 6.22
C ILE A 26 6.32 13.12 5.23
N GLU A 27 6.50 12.75 3.97
CA GLU A 27 7.10 13.65 2.98
C GLU A 27 6.12 14.75 2.53
N THR A 28 4.82 14.44 2.48
CA THR A 28 3.77 15.45 2.27
C THR A 28 3.72 16.44 3.45
N GLU A 29 3.77 15.96 4.68
CA GLU A 29 3.80 16.81 5.89
C GLU A 29 5.01 17.75 5.90
N LYS A 30 6.20 17.26 5.53
CA LYS A 30 7.41 18.10 5.47
C LYS A 30 7.29 19.24 4.46
N GLU A 31 6.66 19.00 3.31
CA GLU A 31 6.56 19.99 2.24
C GLU A 31 5.39 20.96 2.47
N PHE A 32 4.27 20.52 3.04
CA PHE A 32 3.01 21.29 3.09
C PHE A 32 2.41 21.47 4.49
N GLY A 33 2.98 20.84 5.52
CA GLY A 33 2.46 20.84 6.88
C GLY A 33 1.44 19.72 7.15
N TRP A 34 1.19 19.49 8.44
CA TRP A 34 0.37 18.37 8.94
C TRP A 34 -1.08 18.41 8.42
N ASP A 35 -1.75 19.56 8.49
CA ASP A 35 -3.17 19.66 8.14
C ASP A 35 -3.41 19.33 6.66
N PHE A 36 -2.55 19.83 5.78
CA PHE A 36 -2.61 19.52 4.35
C PHE A 36 -2.32 18.04 4.09
N ALA A 37 -1.30 17.48 4.74
CA ALA A 37 -0.97 16.07 4.59
C ALA A 37 -2.13 15.17 5.03
N LEU A 38 -2.79 15.51 6.14
CA LEU A 38 -3.95 14.78 6.66
C LEU A 38 -5.17 14.90 5.75
N GLU A 39 -5.39 16.07 5.13
CA GLU A 39 -6.45 16.27 4.15
C GLU A 39 -6.27 15.38 2.92
N ILE A 40 -5.04 15.30 2.40
CA ILE A 40 -4.71 14.41 1.29
C ILE A 40 -4.85 12.95 1.73
N ASP A 41 -4.31 12.57 2.89
CA ASP A 41 -4.38 11.21 3.43
C ASP A 41 -5.82 10.72 3.55
N LEU A 42 -6.71 11.56 4.11
CA LEU A 42 -8.14 11.27 4.21
C LEU A 42 -8.78 11.04 2.82
N ALA A 43 -8.50 11.92 1.85
CA ALA A 43 -9.02 11.79 0.50
C ALA A 43 -8.52 10.51 -0.20
N VAL A 44 -7.24 10.19 -0.04
CA VAL A 44 -6.61 8.98 -0.57
C VAL A 44 -7.26 7.74 0.05
N TRP A 45 -7.35 7.66 1.37
CA TRP A 45 -7.92 6.49 2.06
C TRP A 45 -9.40 6.30 1.78
N ASN A 46 -10.18 7.38 1.65
CA ASN A 46 -11.58 7.30 1.22
C ASN A 46 -11.70 6.67 -0.17
N ARG A 47 -10.96 7.19 -1.16
CA ARG A 47 -10.98 6.63 -2.53
C ARG A 47 -10.47 5.19 -2.56
N PHE A 48 -9.39 4.93 -1.83
CA PHE A 48 -8.78 3.61 -1.72
C PHE A 48 -9.78 2.58 -1.19
N LEU A 49 -10.43 2.86 -0.06
CA LEU A 49 -11.34 1.92 0.58
C LEU A 49 -12.60 1.69 -0.23
N ASN A 50 -13.17 2.71 -0.87
CA ASN A 50 -14.31 2.52 -1.78
C ASN A 50 -13.95 1.55 -2.93
N ILE A 51 -12.79 1.73 -3.57
CA ILE A 51 -12.33 0.82 -4.63
C ILE A 51 -12.05 -0.57 -4.08
N MET A 52 -11.38 -0.68 -2.93
CA MET A 52 -11.04 -1.97 -2.33
C MET A 52 -12.28 -2.74 -1.87
N ILE A 53 -13.32 -2.06 -1.37
CA ILE A 53 -14.60 -2.68 -1.03
C ILE A 53 -15.20 -3.36 -2.26
N GLU A 54 -15.28 -2.64 -3.39
CA GLU A 54 -15.78 -3.19 -4.66
C GLU A 54 -14.95 -4.37 -5.16
N GLU A 55 -13.62 -4.26 -5.10
CA GLU A 55 -12.72 -5.34 -5.52
C GLU A 55 -12.83 -6.57 -4.62
N ILE A 56 -12.99 -6.39 -3.30
CA ILE A 56 -13.22 -7.49 -2.36
C ILE A 56 -14.59 -8.12 -2.61
N MET A 57 -15.63 -7.34 -2.87
CA MET A 57 -16.95 -7.87 -3.24
C MET A 57 -16.86 -8.80 -4.45
N LYS A 58 -16.20 -8.36 -5.53
CA LYS A 58 -15.98 -9.20 -6.73
C LYS A 58 -15.16 -10.44 -6.40
N TYR A 59 -14.06 -10.28 -5.67
CA TYR A 59 -13.15 -11.37 -5.33
C TYR A 59 -13.79 -12.45 -4.44
N LYS A 60 -14.63 -12.03 -3.49
CA LYS A 60 -15.39 -12.90 -2.59
C LYS A 60 -16.77 -13.30 -3.11
N LYS A 61 -17.16 -12.81 -4.31
CA LYS A 61 -18.46 -13.05 -4.96
C LYS A 61 -19.65 -12.64 -4.09
N LEU A 62 -19.57 -11.45 -3.50
CA LEU A 62 -20.63 -10.84 -2.69
C LEU A 62 -21.50 -9.99 -3.61
N GLU A 63 -22.80 -10.29 -3.69
CA GLU A 63 -23.71 -9.65 -4.65
C GLU A 63 -24.55 -8.52 -4.04
N GLN A 64 -24.61 -8.43 -2.71
CA GLN A 64 -25.49 -7.51 -1.98
C GLN A 64 -24.71 -6.52 -1.11
N HIS A 65 -25.23 -5.31 -0.99
CA HIS A 65 -24.70 -4.27 -0.11
C HIS A 65 -25.33 -4.35 1.30
N SER A 66 -25.18 -5.48 1.97
CA SER A 66 -25.78 -5.75 3.29
C SER A 66 -24.81 -5.50 4.44
N ILE A 67 -25.30 -5.37 5.68
CA ILE A 67 -24.43 -5.26 6.87
C ILE A 67 -23.53 -6.48 6.99
N GLN A 68 -24.05 -7.68 6.68
CA GLN A 68 -23.29 -8.92 6.75
C GLN A 68 -22.10 -8.88 5.79
N ASN A 69 -22.32 -8.49 4.53
CA ASN A 69 -21.26 -8.38 3.54
C ASN A 69 -20.28 -7.25 3.89
N LEU A 70 -20.76 -6.12 4.41
CA LEU A 70 -19.89 -5.05 4.91
C LEU A 70 -18.94 -5.56 6.00
N ILE A 71 -19.47 -6.28 7.00
CA ILE A 71 -18.66 -6.84 8.09
C ILE A 71 -17.66 -7.86 7.55
N LEU A 72 -18.05 -8.72 6.59
CA LEU A 72 -17.11 -9.66 5.95
C LEU A 72 -15.97 -8.92 5.25
N ILE A 73 -16.26 -7.84 4.52
CA ILE A 73 -15.26 -7.04 3.81
C ILE A 73 -14.33 -6.32 4.79
N LEU A 74 -14.88 -5.68 5.83
CA LEU A 74 -14.10 -4.99 6.85
C LEU A 74 -13.22 -5.97 7.65
N ALA A 75 -13.78 -7.11 8.08
CA ALA A 75 -13.05 -8.15 8.80
C ALA A 75 -11.92 -8.74 7.93
N PHE A 76 -12.18 -8.98 6.64
CA PHE A 76 -11.16 -9.43 5.70
C PHE A 76 -9.99 -8.44 5.63
N ARG A 77 -10.28 -7.14 5.41
CA ARG A 77 -9.27 -6.09 5.41
C ARG A 77 -8.49 -6.05 6.73
N TRP A 78 -9.20 -5.96 7.85
CA TRP A 78 -8.60 -5.86 9.18
C TRP A 78 -7.68 -7.03 9.48
N LYS A 79 -8.03 -8.26 9.10
CA LYS A 79 -7.13 -9.41 9.25
C LYS A 79 -5.91 -9.34 8.32
N VAL A 80 -6.06 -8.90 7.08
CA VAL A 80 -4.91 -8.70 6.18
C VAL A 80 -3.94 -7.66 6.75
N GLU A 81 -4.47 -6.57 7.30
CA GLU A 81 -3.71 -5.48 7.91
C GLU A 81 -3.27 -5.76 9.37
N GLU A 82 -3.44 -6.98 9.87
CA GLU A 82 -3.01 -7.42 11.20
C GLU A 82 -3.66 -6.66 12.39
N TRP A 83 -4.91 -6.26 12.23
CA TRP A 83 -5.74 -5.77 13.32
C TRP A 83 -6.16 -6.93 14.23
N ASP A 84 -6.25 -6.65 15.53
CA ASP A 84 -6.86 -7.56 16.50
C ASP A 84 -8.27 -7.07 16.86
N PHE A 85 -9.25 -7.96 16.70
CA PHE A 85 -10.66 -7.60 16.82
C PHE A 85 -11.58 -8.78 17.06
N ASP A 86 -12.70 -8.47 17.72
CA ASP A 86 -13.83 -9.35 17.96
C ASP A 86 -15.09 -8.79 17.31
N VAL A 87 -15.96 -9.68 16.82
CA VAL A 87 -17.27 -9.33 16.25
C VAL A 87 -18.36 -9.99 17.09
N LYS A 88 -19.35 -9.21 17.52
CA LYS A 88 -20.55 -9.69 18.21
C LYS A 88 -21.77 -9.25 17.43
N ILE A 89 -22.61 -10.22 17.06
CA ILE A 89 -23.85 -9.98 16.35
C ILE A 89 -24.98 -10.00 17.40
N ASN A 90 -25.85 -9.00 17.34
CA ASN A 90 -27.08 -8.96 18.13
C ASN A 90 -28.28 -8.98 17.17
N ASP A 91 -28.78 -10.19 16.92
CA ASP A 91 -29.87 -10.46 15.97
C ASP A 91 -31.16 -9.74 16.37
N ALA A 92 -31.43 -9.63 17.67
CA ALA A 92 -32.65 -8.99 18.19
C ALA A 92 -32.73 -7.48 17.90
N GLN A 93 -31.60 -6.84 17.57
CA GLN A 93 -31.53 -5.41 17.30
C GLN A 93 -31.03 -5.06 15.89
N SER A 94 -30.78 -6.07 15.03
CA SER A 94 -30.10 -5.88 13.74
C SER A 94 -28.81 -5.05 13.87
N LYS A 95 -28.05 -5.30 14.94
CA LYS A 95 -26.83 -4.56 15.30
C LYS A 95 -25.62 -5.49 15.29
N VAL A 96 -24.53 -5.01 14.71
CA VAL A 96 -23.22 -5.65 14.81
C VAL A 96 -22.29 -4.75 15.58
N LEU A 97 -21.68 -5.29 16.64
CA LEU A 97 -20.63 -4.62 17.40
C LEU A 97 -19.29 -5.25 17.03
N VAL A 98 -18.37 -4.43 16.55
CA VAL A 98 -16.96 -4.81 16.38
C VAL A 98 -16.14 -4.08 17.45
N LYS A 99 -15.30 -4.84 18.15
CA LYS A 99 -14.32 -4.34 19.11
C LYS A 99 -12.93 -4.53 18.54
N ILE A 100 -12.12 -3.46 18.47
CA ILE A 100 -10.71 -3.50 18.06
C ILE A 100 -9.84 -3.34 19.29
N ASP A 101 -9.05 -4.37 19.61
CA ASP A 101 -8.08 -4.36 20.69
C ASP A 101 -6.69 -3.91 20.22
N LYS A 102 -6.37 -4.10 18.94
CA LYS A 102 -5.11 -3.64 18.34
C LYS A 102 -5.34 -2.95 17.01
N CYS A 103 -5.02 -1.66 16.97
CA CYS A 103 -4.99 -0.84 15.76
C CYS A 103 -3.54 -0.71 15.23
N PRO A 104 -3.24 -1.09 13.97
CA PRO A 104 -1.91 -0.94 13.38
C PRO A 104 -1.42 0.50 13.35
N TYR A 105 -2.30 1.48 13.09
CA TYR A 105 -1.93 2.90 13.10
C TYR A 105 -1.49 3.36 14.48
N ASN A 106 -2.27 3.05 15.53
CA ASN A 106 -1.89 3.38 16.90
C ASN A 106 -0.56 2.69 17.27
N SER A 107 -0.42 1.40 16.92
CA SER A 107 0.81 0.64 17.15
C SER A 107 2.03 1.24 16.43
N ALA A 108 1.84 1.78 15.22
CA ALA A 108 2.90 2.43 14.45
C ALA A 108 3.30 3.75 15.07
N MET A 109 2.34 4.57 15.48
CA MET A 109 2.60 5.88 16.08
C MET A 109 3.21 5.74 17.48
N LEU A 110 2.80 4.75 18.28
CA LEU A 110 3.39 4.50 19.61
C LEU A 110 4.89 4.20 19.55
N ARG A 111 5.40 3.64 18.43
CA ARG A 111 6.84 3.40 18.23
C ARG A 111 7.65 4.66 17.88
N ASN A 112 6.98 5.78 17.64
CA ASN A 112 7.57 7.06 17.23
C ASN A 112 7.15 8.15 18.23
N PRO A 113 7.86 8.27 19.38
CA PRO A 113 7.51 9.19 20.46
C PRO A 113 7.27 10.63 20.02
N GLU A 114 8.02 11.09 19.03
CA GLU A 114 7.94 12.43 18.45
C GLU A 114 6.64 12.72 17.70
N ARG A 115 5.82 11.69 17.44
CA ARG A 115 4.52 11.83 16.75
C ARG A 115 3.33 11.44 17.62
N HIS A 116 3.53 11.21 18.92
CA HIS A 116 2.43 10.83 19.83
C HIS A 116 1.33 11.90 19.89
N ASP A 117 1.67 13.17 19.70
CA ASP A 117 0.72 14.29 19.60
C ASP A 117 -0.28 14.15 18.44
N LYS A 118 0.09 13.37 17.40
CA LYS A 118 -0.76 13.12 16.23
C LYS A 118 -1.76 11.99 16.43
N ILE A 119 -1.59 11.13 17.44
CA ILE A 119 -2.46 9.96 17.67
C ILE A 119 -3.93 10.36 17.84
N PRO A 120 -4.26 11.38 18.67
CA PRO A 120 -5.65 11.83 18.79
C PRO A 120 -6.21 12.40 17.49
N LEU A 121 -5.39 13.11 16.72
CA LEU A 121 -5.78 13.71 15.43
C LEU A 121 -6.12 12.63 14.42
N ILE A 122 -5.30 11.60 14.29
CA ILE A 122 -5.58 10.44 13.43
C ILE A 122 -6.92 9.79 13.82
N CYS A 123 -7.15 9.56 15.11
CA CYS A 123 -8.38 8.91 15.55
C CYS A 123 -9.63 9.76 15.26
N LYS A 124 -9.57 11.07 15.50
CA LYS A 124 -10.71 11.98 15.36
C LYS A 124 -10.95 12.44 13.92
N ASN A 125 -9.90 12.81 13.22
CA ASN A 125 -9.97 13.54 11.96
C ASN A 125 -9.77 12.63 10.75
N MET A 126 -9.23 11.42 10.93
CA MET A 126 -9.12 10.43 9.85
C MET A 126 -10.03 9.23 10.11
N CYS A 127 -9.83 8.49 11.20
CA CYS A 127 -10.52 7.22 11.40
C CYS A 127 -12.04 7.36 11.46
N ILE A 128 -12.59 8.38 12.12
CA ILE A 128 -14.04 8.55 12.16
C ILE A 128 -14.57 8.93 10.76
N PRO A 129 -14.10 10.03 10.13
CA PRO A 129 -14.69 10.48 8.88
C PRO A 129 -14.62 9.44 7.77
N PHE A 130 -13.51 8.70 7.62
CA PHE A 130 -13.43 7.76 6.50
C PHE A 130 -14.35 6.56 6.67
N TYR A 131 -14.54 6.03 7.89
CA TYR A 131 -15.46 4.90 8.08
C TYR A 131 -16.91 5.33 7.90
N GLU A 132 -17.29 6.54 8.32
CA GLU A 132 -18.61 7.09 8.06
C GLU A 132 -18.87 7.23 6.55
N GLU A 133 -17.91 7.79 5.82
CA GLU A 133 -18.02 8.01 4.38
C GLU A 133 -18.11 6.68 3.60
N ILE A 134 -17.21 5.74 3.83
CA ILE A 134 -17.20 4.48 3.06
C ILE A 134 -18.43 3.62 3.36
N ILE A 135 -18.94 3.63 4.61
CA ILE A 135 -20.15 2.88 4.97
C ILE A 135 -21.38 3.52 4.33
N SER A 136 -21.46 4.85 4.33
CA SER A 136 -22.53 5.58 3.66
C SER A 136 -22.54 5.35 2.14
N ASN A 137 -21.35 5.34 1.52
CA ASN A 137 -21.20 5.04 0.09
C ASN A 137 -21.58 3.59 -0.24
N TYR A 138 -21.19 2.65 0.63
CA TYR A 138 -21.55 1.24 0.49
C TYR A 138 -23.06 1.01 0.58
N ASN A 139 -23.72 1.57 1.59
CA ASN A 139 -25.17 1.55 1.71
C ASN A 139 -25.66 2.68 2.64
N LYS A 140 -26.36 3.66 2.06
CA LYS A 140 -26.90 4.84 2.77
C LYS A 140 -27.87 4.50 3.93
N ASN A 141 -28.40 3.28 3.98
CA ASN A 141 -29.29 2.85 5.06
C ASN A 141 -28.53 2.24 6.25
N ILE A 142 -27.22 2.00 6.11
CA ILE A 142 -26.37 1.54 7.20
C ILE A 142 -25.84 2.74 7.97
N GLN A 143 -25.97 2.68 9.29
CA GLN A 143 -25.47 3.67 10.22
C GLN A 143 -24.27 3.11 10.97
N LEU A 144 -23.34 4.00 11.30
CA LEU A 144 -22.18 3.72 12.13
C LEU A 144 -22.24 4.59 13.38
N ASP A 145 -22.09 3.97 14.55
CA ASP A 145 -21.85 4.65 15.83
C ASP A 145 -20.52 4.16 16.41
N ARG A 146 -19.72 5.09 16.92
CA ARG A 146 -18.42 4.83 17.54
C ARG A 146 -18.28 5.71 18.78
N ARG A 147 -17.87 5.12 19.88
CA ARG A 147 -17.79 5.78 21.19
C ARG A 147 -16.43 5.62 21.86
N ASN A 148 -15.72 4.55 21.53
CA ASN A 148 -14.43 4.21 22.11
C ASN A 148 -13.33 4.29 21.05
N TYR A 149 -12.19 4.85 21.45
CA TYR A 149 -11.03 5.06 20.60
C TYR A 149 -9.74 4.80 21.38
N LEU A 150 -8.96 3.81 20.95
CA LEU A 150 -7.65 3.50 21.54
C LEU A 150 -6.74 4.74 21.62
N GLY A 151 -6.66 5.53 20.54
CA GLY A 151 -5.82 6.73 20.50
C GLY A 151 -6.34 7.92 21.30
N LEU A 152 -7.52 7.81 21.93
CA LEU A 152 -8.06 8.82 22.85
C LEU A 152 -8.08 8.33 24.31
N GLY A 153 -7.39 7.22 24.61
CA GLY A 153 -7.23 6.69 25.96
C GLY A 153 -8.24 5.61 26.37
N ASN A 154 -9.15 5.18 25.47
CA ASN A 154 -9.99 4.01 25.74
C ASN A 154 -9.18 2.72 25.62
N GLN A 155 -9.70 1.63 26.22
CA GLN A 155 -9.07 0.31 26.15
C GLN A 155 -9.22 -0.39 24.79
N PHE A 156 -10.16 0.04 23.95
CA PHE A 156 -10.43 -0.51 22.63
C PHE A 156 -11.04 0.56 21.72
N CYS A 157 -11.08 0.32 20.41
CA CYS A 157 -11.98 1.04 19.51
C CYS A 157 -13.26 0.22 19.31
N ASP A 158 -14.41 0.86 19.13
CA ASP A 158 -15.64 0.18 18.73
C ASP A 158 -16.20 0.68 17.40
N PHE A 159 -16.97 -0.20 16.77
CA PHE A 159 -17.83 0.06 15.61
C PHE A 159 -19.17 -0.61 15.88
N THR A 160 -20.21 0.18 16.09
CA THR A 160 -21.59 -0.30 16.16
C THR A 160 -22.25 0.00 14.82
N ILE A 161 -22.60 -1.05 14.09
CA ILE A 161 -23.16 -0.97 12.74
C ILE A 161 -24.59 -1.49 12.75
N SER A 162 -25.53 -0.72 12.20
CA SER A 162 -26.96 -1.08 12.19
C SER A 162 -27.67 -0.51 10.97
N TYR A 163 -28.87 -1.00 10.68
CA TYR A 163 -29.76 -0.29 9.75
C TYR A 163 -30.40 0.91 10.45
N GLY A 164 -30.75 1.95 9.69
CA GLY A 164 -31.62 3.02 10.17
C GLY A 164 -32.99 2.49 10.62
N SER A 165 -33.66 3.22 11.51
CA SER A 165 -34.86 2.83 12.27
C SER A 165 -36.06 2.26 11.49
N ASP A 166 -36.07 2.36 10.16
CA ASP A 166 -37.25 2.10 9.34
C ASP A 166 -37.26 0.73 8.63
N LYS A 167 -36.25 -0.13 8.86
CA LYS A 167 -36.21 -1.48 8.24
C LYS A 167 -35.75 -2.56 9.21
N LEU A 168 -36.72 -3.36 9.68
CA LEU A 168 -36.47 -4.71 10.18
C LEU A 168 -36.10 -5.58 8.98
N ILE A 169 -34.81 -5.77 8.73
CA ILE A 169 -34.32 -6.78 7.79
C ILE A 169 -33.85 -7.95 8.66
N GLU A 170 -34.38 -9.14 8.38
CA GLU A 170 -33.86 -10.38 8.95
C GLU A 170 -32.36 -10.45 8.68
N VAL A 171 -31.57 -10.36 9.74
CA VAL A 171 -30.15 -10.63 9.65
C VAL A 171 -30.05 -12.14 9.51
N ASP A 172 -29.66 -12.62 8.32
CA ASP A 172 -29.35 -14.04 8.16
C ASP A 172 -28.27 -14.41 9.18
N THR A 173 -28.65 -15.26 10.14
CA THR A 173 -27.93 -15.48 11.40
C THR A 173 -26.72 -16.40 11.24
N GLU A 174 -26.60 -17.07 10.09
CA GLU A 174 -25.41 -17.84 9.73
C GLU A 174 -24.36 -17.00 9.01
N ILE A 175 -23.94 -15.87 9.60
CA ILE A 175 -22.67 -15.28 9.18
C ILE A 175 -21.56 -16.24 9.65
N ASN A 176 -21.04 -17.06 8.74
CA ASN A 176 -19.84 -17.83 8.99
C ASN A 176 -18.61 -16.90 8.97
N LEU A 177 -18.53 -16.01 9.98
CA LEU A 177 -17.38 -15.13 10.22
C LEU A 177 -16.09 -15.94 10.38
N GLN A 178 -16.18 -17.18 10.87
CA GLN A 178 -15.02 -18.05 11.05
C GLN A 178 -14.28 -18.31 9.73
N ASN A 179 -14.99 -18.46 8.61
CA ASN A 179 -14.34 -18.61 7.30
C ASN A 179 -13.59 -17.34 6.85
N THR A 180 -14.10 -16.16 7.21
CA THR A 180 -13.48 -14.87 6.88
C THR A 180 -12.30 -14.52 7.78
N LEU A 181 -12.29 -15.03 9.02
CA LEU A 181 -11.15 -14.91 9.92
C LEU A 181 -9.92 -15.68 9.44
N ASN A 182 -10.10 -16.71 8.60
CA ASN A 182 -9.03 -17.46 7.98
C ASN A 182 -8.57 -16.83 6.65
N VAL A 183 -7.68 -15.84 6.73
CA VAL A 183 -7.09 -15.18 5.55
C VAL A 183 -5.89 -15.99 5.03
N SER A 184 -5.99 -16.49 3.79
CA SER A 184 -4.89 -17.23 3.15
C SER A 184 -3.78 -16.33 2.60
N ILE A 185 -2.62 -16.91 2.24
CA ILE A 185 -1.56 -16.18 1.52
C ILE A 185 -2.09 -15.58 0.21
N LYS A 186 -2.97 -16.29 -0.51
CA LYS A 186 -3.58 -15.80 -1.75
C LYS A 186 -4.43 -14.56 -1.49
N ASP A 187 -5.20 -14.57 -0.40
CA ASP A 187 -6.04 -13.44 0.02
C ASP A 187 -5.19 -12.23 0.39
N LYS A 188 -4.15 -12.41 1.22
CA LYS A 188 -3.21 -11.34 1.56
C LYS A 188 -2.55 -10.76 0.30
N LEU A 189 -2.08 -11.61 -0.61
CA LEU A 189 -1.48 -11.17 -1.86
C LEU A 189 -2.46 -10.40 -2.74
N PHE A 190 -3.71 -10.83 -2.85
CA PHE A 190 -4.75 -10.11 -3.58
C PHE A 190 -4.91 -8.69 -3.04
N TYR A 191 -5.12 -8.54 -1.73
CA TYR A 191 -5.33 -7.25 -1.10
C TYR A 191 -4.08 -6.36 -1.17
N LEU A 192 -2.93 -6.86 -0.71
CA LEU A 192 -1.72 -6.04 -0.56
C LEU A 192 -1.10 -5.67 -1.91
N LYS A 193 -1.13 -6.56 -2.91
CA LYS A 193 -0.60 -6.25 -4.24
C LYS A 193 -1.42 -5.16 -4.93
N ASN A 194 -2.75 -5.32 -4.94
CA ASN A 194 -3.64 -4.35 -5.55
C ASN A 194 -3.61 -3.04 -4.77
N GLY A 195 -3.61 -3.15 -3.44
CA GLY A 195 -3.57 -2.01 -2.56
C GLY A 195 -2.30 -1.18 -2.71
N PHE A 196 -1.13 -1.82 -2.78
CA PHE A 196 0.16 -1.14 -2.95
C PHE A 196 0.20 -0.25 -4.20
N LYS A 197 -0.24 -0.78 -5.35
CA LYS A 197 -0.28 -0.01 -6.60
C LYS A 197 -1.31 1.12 -6.55
N LEU A 198 -2.52 0.80 -6.09
CA LEU A 198 -3.62 1.74 -6.03
C LEU A 198 -3.29 2.92 -5.12
N LEU A 199 -2.78 2.65 -3.92
CA LEU A 199 -2.46 3.66 -2.93
C LEU A 199 -1.43 4.67 -3.45
N ASN A 200 -0.35 4.18 -4.08
CA ASN A 200 0.65 5.06 -4.69
C ASN A 200 0.04 6.01 -5.73
N ASN A 201 -0.83 5.48 -6.59
CA ASN A 201 -1.45 6.27 -7.66
C ASN A 201 -2.42 7.30 -7.10
N LEU A 202 -3.22 6.94 -6.10
CA LEU A 202 -4.15 7.86 -5.44
C LEU A 202 -3.42 9.03 -4.78
N TRP A 203 -2.30 8.77 -4.09
CA TRP A 203 -1.46 9.83 -3.53
C TRP A 203 -0.97 10.81 -4.60
N ILE A 204 -0.46 10.29 -5.73
CA ILE A 204 -0.01 11.12 -6.85
C ILE A 204 -1.17 11.95 -7.43
N GLU A 205 -2.34 11.35 -7.62
CA GLU A 205 -3.52 12.01 -8.18
C GLU A 205 -4.04 13.12 -7.26
N GLU A 206 -4.23 12.84 -5.97
CA GLU A 206 -4.73 13.82 -4.99
C GLU A 206 -3.76 15.00 -4.85
N LEU A 207 -2.44 14.73 -4.77
CA LEU A 207 -1.44 15.79 -4.70
C LEU A 207 -1.38 16.62 -5.99
N ARG A 208 -1.45 15.99 -7.17
CA ARG A 208 -1.50 16.74 -8.45
C ARG A 208 -2.75 17.59 -8.57
N GLY A 209 -3.88 17.14 -8.04
CA GLY A 209 -5.14 17.89 -8.05
C GLY A 209 -5.12 19.14 -7.18
N ARG A 210 -4.27 19.19 -6.15
CA ARG A 210 -4.23 20.27 -5.15
C ARG A 210 -2.92 21.06 -5.11
N THR A 211 -1.90 20.61 -5.82
CA THR A 211 -0.57 21.22 -5.85
C THR A 211 -0.03 21.30 -7.28
N ASN A 212 1.17 21.85 -7.48
CA ASN A 212 1.79 21.81 -8.79
C ASN A 212 2.45 20.44 -9.07
N ASN A 213 2.48 20.04 -10.33
CA ASN A 213 3.02 18.74 -10.75
C ASN A 213 4.49 18.56 -10.33
N ASN A 214 5.30 19.62 -10.37
CA ASN A 214 6.72 19.54 -10.01
C ASN A 214 6.93 19.15 -8.54
N LYS A 215 6.17 19.73 -7.61
CA LYS A 215 6.23 19.37 -6.19
C LYS A 215 5.74 17.95 -5.96
N THR A 216 4.63 17.56 -6.59
CA THR A 216 4.12 16.18 -6.47
C THR A 216 5.17 15.17 -6.96
N MET A 217 5.82 15.43 -8.10
CA MET A 217 6.87 14.56 -8.63
C MET A 217 8.12 14.53 -7.75
N LYS A 218 8.49 15.65 -7.12
CA LYS A 218 9.58 15.71 -6.15
C LYS A 218 9.29 14.84 -4.93
N ILE A 219 8.08 14.93 -4.36
CA ILE A 219 7.66 14.08 -3.23
C ILE A 219 7.65 12.61 -3.65
N ASN A 220 7.04 12.29 -4.79
CA ASN A 220 7.03 10.92 -5.33
C ASN A 220 8.44 10.34 -5.42
N GLN A 221 9.39 11.08 -6.02
CA GLN A 221 10.78 10.65 -6.11
C GLN A 221 11.41 10.38 -4.74
N LEU A 222 11.16 11.25 -3.77
CA LEU A 222 11.70 11.12 -2.41
C LEU A 222 11.10 9.91 -1.68
N VAL A 223 9.78 9.73 -1.76
CA VAL A 223 9.08 8.57 -1.21
C VAL A 223 9.67 7.27 -1.76
N TRP A 224 9.85 7.17 -3.08
CA TRP A 224 10.41 5.96 -3.68
C TRP A 224 11.88 5.74 -3.33
N LYS A 225 12.70 6.79 -3.29
CA LYS A 225 14.09 6.70 -2.80
C LYS A 225 14.17 6.12 -1.39
N LEU A 226 13.38 6.68 -0.47
CA LEU A 226 13.32 6.23 0.91
C LEU A 226 12.77 4.81 1.02
N LEU A 227 11.73 4.49 0.25
CA LEU A 227 11.14 3.17 0.22
C LEU A 227 12.20 2.15 -0.21
N PHE A 228 12.83 2.32 -1.37
CA PHE A 228 13.86 1.41 -1.89
C PHE A 228 15.02 1.20 -0.92
N LYS A 229 15.49 2.28 -0.27
CA LYS A 229 16.50 2.18 0.80
C LYS A 229 16.06 1.27 1.95
N ILE A 230 14.80 1.36 2.36
CA ILE A 230 14.21 0.47 3.38
C ILE A 230 14.03 -0.95 2.82
N LEU A 231 13.60 -1.10 1.57
CA LEU A 231 13.40 -2.38 0.88
C LEU A 231 14.68 -3.21 0.92
N PHE A 232 15.78 -2.62 0.45
CA PHE A 232 17.06 -3.31 0.32
C PHE A 232 17.51 -3.87 1.66
N ARG A 233 17.50 -3.04 2.71
CA ARG A 233 17.87 -3.45 4.08
C ARG A 233 16.96 -4.54 4.65
N ARG A 234 15.68 -4.55 4.30
CA ARG A 234 14.73 -5.59 4.75
C ARG A 234 14.94 -6.89 3.99
N ILE A 235 15.14 -6.82 2.67
CA ILE A 235 15.38 -7.99 1.82
C ILE A 235 16.73 -8.63 2.16
N GLN A 236 17.77 -7.83 2.39
CA GLN A 236 19.08 -8.32 2.86
C GLN A 236 18.93 -9.18 4.11
N ARG A 237 18.25 -8.65 5.14
CA ARG A 237 18.00 -9.40 6.38
C ARG A 237 17.14 -10.64 6.17
N TYR A 238 16.09 -10.53 5.35
CA TYR A 238 15.18 -11.63 5.06
C TYR A 238 15.87 -12.77 4.29
N LYS A 239 16.79 -12.46 3.39
CA LYS A 239 17.54 -13.43 2.59
C LYS A 239 18.89 -13.84 3.20
N GLY A 240 19.31 -13.21 4.30
CA GLY A 240 20.59 -13.51 4.97
C GLY A 240 21.82 -12.99 4.20
N PHE A 241 21.69 -11.90 3.44
CA PHE A 241 22.79 -11.25 2.74
C PHE A 241 23.64 -10.42 3.71
N SER A 242 24.97 -10.46 3.57
CA SER A 242 25.90 -9.88 4.55
C SER A 242 27.14 -9.19 3.97
N THR A 243 27.40 -9.33 2.68
CA THR A 243 28.67 -8.91 2.05
C THR A 243 28.55 -7.62 1.25
N ASN A 244 27.33 -7.12 0.98
CA ASN A 244 27.09 -5.98 0.09
C ASN A 244 27.77 -6.15 -1.30
N SER A 245 27.99 -7.40 -1.72
CA SER A 245 28.63 -7.72 -2.99
C SER A 245 27.68 -7.47 -4.16
N LEU A 246 28.24 -7.31 -5.36
CA LEU A 246 27.44 -7.18 -6.59
C LEU A 246 26.51 -8.39 -6.82
N SER A 247 26.93 -9.58 -6.38
CA SER A 247 26.09 -10.80 -6.44
C SER A 247 24.86 -10.71 -5.52
N GLU A 248 25.03 -10.20 -4.29
CA GLU A 248 23.91 -9.99 -3.36
C GLU A 248 22.99 -8.88 -3.83
N LEU A 249 23.53 -7.75 -4.33
CA LEU A 249 22.75 -6.68 -4.94
C LEU A 249 21.87 -7.24 -6.06
N PHE A 250 22.47 -8.06 -6.91
CA PHE A 250 21.74 -8.69 -7.99
C PHE A 250 20.60 -9.58 -7.48
N ALA A 251 20.84 -10.40 -6.46
CA ALA A 251 19.79 -11.21 -5.87
C ALA A 251 18.63 -10.35 -5.31
N ILE A 252 18.93 -9.18 -4.74
CA ILE A 252 17.91 -8.22 -4.26
C ILE A 252 17.12 -7.61 -5.41
N LEU A 253 17.78 -7.14 -6.48
CA LEU A 253 17.09 -6.58 -7.64
C LEU A 253 16.17 -7.62 -8.29
N LYS A 254 16.65 -8.87 -8.46
CA LYS A 254 15.82 -9.99 -8.92
C LYS A 254 14.60 -10.21 -8.03
N PHE A 255 14.79 -10.15 -6.71
CA PHE A 255 13.72 -10.32 -5.74
C PHE A 255 12.65 -9.24 -5.87
N ILE A 256 13.06 -7.97 -5.95
CA ILE A 256 12.15 -6.83 -6.07
C ILE A 256 11.37 -6.93 -7.38
N TRP A 257 12.08 -7.00 -8.50
CA TRP A 257 11.47 -7.01 -9.82
C TRP A 257 10.57 -8.23 -10.03
N GLY A 258 11.01 -9.41 -9.61
CA GLY A 258 10.19 -10.62 -9.68
C GLY A 258 8.97 -10.57 -8.75
N SER A 259 9.05 -9.84 -7.63
CA SER A 259 7.89 -9.61 -6.75
C SER A 259 6.86 -8.70 -7.40
N GLU A 260 7.32 -7.63 -8.05
CA GLU A 260 6.48 -6.68 -8.80
C GLU A 260 5.89 -7.29 -10.07
N GLY A 261 6.43 -8.42 -10.52
CA GLY A 261 5.98 -9.14 -11.72
C GLY A 261 6.71 -8.72 -13.00
N LEU A 262 7.81 -7.98 -12.88
CA LEU A 262 8.69 -7.66 -13.99
C LEU A 262 9.40 -8.93 -14.48
N ARG A 263 9.54 -9.06 -15.80
CA ARG A 263 10.44 -10.07 -16.38
C ARG A 263 11.73 -9.41 -16.81
N PHE A 264 12.83 -10.07 -16.51
CA PHE A 264 14.16 -9.58 -16.82
C PHE A 264 15.06 -10.69 -17.33
N GLN A 265 16.05 -10.30 -18.12
CA GLN A 265 17.09 -11.14 -18.65
C GLN A 265 18.45 -10.63 -18.17
N THR A 266 19.30 -11.56 -17.75
CA THR A 266 20.73 -11.29 -17.51
C THR A 266 21.44 -11.37 -18.84
N ILE A 267 22.02 -10.25 -19.30
CA ILE A 267 22.75 -10.18 -20.56
C ILE A 267 24.17 -10.70 -20.36
N SER A 268 24.85 -10.20 -19.32
CA SER A 268 26.16 -10.68 -18.88
C SER A 268 26.29 -10.62 -17.35
N GLN A 269 27.11 -11.50 -16.80
CA GLN A 269 27.49 -11.52 -15.39
C GLN A 269 28.95 -11.95 -15.31
N GLU A 270 29.83 -10.96 -15.16
CA GLU A 270 31.27 -11.12 -15.02
C GLU A 270 31.70 -10.60 -13.64
N LYS A 271 32.95 -10.89 -13.23
CA LYS A 271 33.46 -10.38 -11.95
C LYS A 271 33.50 -8.84 -12.01
N GLY A 272 32.75 -8.19 -11.11
CA GLY A 272 32.64 -6.74 -11.05
C GLY A 272 31.78 -6.09 -12.13
N ASN A 273 31.04 -6.85 -12.94
CA ASN A 273 30.15 -6.26 -13.96
C ASN A 273 28.90 -7.12 -14.17
N VAL A 274 27.74 -6.48 -14.08
CA VAL A 274 26.48 -7.16 -14.31
C VAL A 274 25.56 -6.30 -15.18
N HIS A 275 25.02 -6.90 -16.25
CA HIS A 275 24.14 -6.24 -17.21
C HIS A 275 22.76 -6.92 -17.26
N PHE A 276 21.71 -6.13 -17.04
CA PHE A 276 20.31 -6.53 -17.12
C PHE A 276 19.55 -5.83 -18.21
N LYS A 277 18.53 -6.55 -18.67
CA LYS A 277 17.46 -6.04 -19.52
C LYS A 277 16.12 -6.42 -18.91
N ILE A 278 15.28 -5.44 -18.58
CA ILE A 278 13.87 -5.70 -18.25
C ILE A 278 13.12 -5.88 -19.57
N ILE A 279 12.68 -7.10 -19.86
CA ILE A 279 12.08 -7.50 -21.14
C ILE A 279 10.55 -7.38 -21.15
N ASP A 280 9.92 -7.30 -19.97
CA ASP A 280 8.47 -7.08 -19.84
C ASP A 280 8.20 -6.25 -18.59
N CYS A 281 7.70 -5.03 -18.80
CA CYS A 281 7.08 -4.22 -17.76
C CYS A 281 5.58 -4.31 -17.99
N PRO A 282 4.83 -4.99 -17.11
CA PRO A 282 3.38 -4.99 -17.13
C PRO A 282 2.88 -3.57 -17.36
N ILE A 283 1.88 -3.40 -18.23
CA ILE A 283 1.27 -2.09 -18.53
C ILE A 283 0.85 -1.37 -17.24
N GLU A 284 0.48 -2.12 -16.21
CA GLU A 284 0.15 -1.65 -14.86
C GLU A 284 1.32 -1.03 -14.06
N LEU A 285 2.56 -1.26 -14.48
CA LEU A 285 3.80 -0.68 -13.94
C LEU A 285 4.35 0.40 -14.89
N GLN A 286 3.68 0.70 -15.99
CA GLN A 286 3.92 1.93 -16.71
C GLN A 286 3.33 3.05 -15.86
N TRP A 287 4.21 3.80 -15.19
CA TRP A 287 3.88 4.91 -14.29
C TRP A 287 3.11 6.06 -14.96
N ASN A 288 2.72 5.88 -16.22
CA ASN A 288 2.22 6.87 -17.14
C ASN A 288 1.06 6.31 -17.97
N LYS A 289 -0.16 6.52 -17.49
CA LYS A 289 -1.18 7.12 -18.36
C LYS A 289 -1.08 8.65 -18.29
N ILE A 290 0.15 9.17 -18.32
CA ILE A 290 0.34 10.58 -18.71
C ILE A 290 0.02 10.58 -20.20
N SER A 291 -0.95 11.39 -20.60
CA SER A 291 -1.37 11.51 -22.00
C SER A 291 -0.15 11.62 -22.88
N GLU A 292 -0.09 10.83 -23.95
CA GLU A 292 1.01 10.73 -24.93
C GLU A 292 1.41 12.07 -25.59
N SER A 293 0.77 13.18 -25.20
CA SER A 293 0.93 14.51 -25.75
C SER A 293 2.20 15.25 -25.29
N ASP A 294 3.03 14.71 -24.40
CA ASP A 294 4.16 15.47 -23.83
C ASP A 294 5.47 14.67 -23.71
N ASN A 295 6.25 14.60 -24.81
CA ASN A 295 7.56 13.94 -24.86
C ASN A 295 8.56 14.47 -23.82
N GLN A 296 8.43 15.73 -23.38
CA GLN A 296 9.29 16.32 -22.35
C GLN A 296 9.02 15.71 -20.96
N SER A 297 7.80 15.21 -20.73
CA SER A 297 7.43 14.52 -19.50
C SER A 297 8.10 13.15 -19.39
N LEU A 298 8.21 12.41 -20.49
CA LEU A 298 8.75 11.05 -20.52
C LEU A 298 10.24 11.01 -20.15
N GLU A 299 11.05 11.90 -20.73
CA GLU A 299 12.49 11.97 -20.44
C GLU A 299 12.76 12.36 -18.98
N SER A 300 11.95 13.27 -18.44
CA SER A 300 12.02 13.68 -17.03
C SER A 300 11.71 12.51 -16.08
N LEU A 301 10.77 11.64 -16.45
CA LEU A 301 10.40 10.46 -15.66
C LEU A 301 11.46 9.36 -15.72
N LYS A 302 12.09 9.16 -16.88
CA LYS A 302 13.26 8.27 -17.01
C LYS A 302 14.38 8.71 -16.06
N LYS A 303 14.74 9.99 -16.11
CA LYS A 303 15.76 10.57 -15.22
C LYS A 303 15.40 10.42 -13.74
N ALA A 304 14.12 10.58 -13.40
CA ALA A 304 13.61 10.37 -12.05
C ALA A 304 13.79 8.92 -11.59
N GLN A 305 13.38 7.95 -12.41
CA GLN A 305 13.49 6.53 -12.09
C GLN A 305 14.94 6.06 -11.98
N ILE A 306 15.79 6.50 -12.91
CA ILE A 306 17.24 6.30 -12.84
C ILE A 306 17.79 6.84 -11.53
N SER A 307 17.43 8.08 -11.16
CA SER A 307 17.87 8.69 -9.89
C SER A 307 17.45 7.87 -8.66
N ILE A 308 16.21 7.35 -8.64
CA ILE A 308 15.70 6.53 -7.52
C ILE A 308 16.53 5.24 -7.39
N TYR A 309 16.68 4.48 -8.48
CA TYR A 309 17.45 3.23 -8.45
C TYR A 309 18.92 3.47 -8.14
N SER A 310 19.52 4.51 -8.73
CA SER A 310 20.91 4.86 -8.48
C SER A 310 21.18 5.14 -7.01
N GLU A 311 20.31 5.92 -6.36
CA GLU A 311 20.46 6.25 -4.94
C GLU A 311 20.22 5.04 -4.02
N ALA A 312 19.27 4.18 -4.37
CA ALA A 312 19.01 2.94 -3.65
C ALA A 312 20.21 1.98 -3.70
N ILE A 313 20.80 1.81 -4.90
CA ILE A 313 21.98 0.97 -5.10
C ILE A 313 23.19 1.58 -4.38
N LYS A 314 23.42 2.89 -4.47
CA LYS A 314 24.49 3.56 -3.72
C LYS A 314 24.34 3.44 -2.21
N THR A 315 23.11 3.32 -1.71
CA THR A 315 22.88 3.06 -0.28
C THR A 315 23.23 1.63 0.12
N PHE A 316 23.21 0.69 -0.82
CA PHE A 316 23.61 -0.69 -0.60
C PHE A 316 25.13 -0.84 -0.62
N ASN A 317 25.78 -0.22 -1.61
CA ASN A 317 27.23 -0.13 -1.74
C ASN A 317 27.57 1.14 -2.52
N ASP A 318 28.29 2.06 -1.88
CA ASP A 318 28.64 3.39 -2.43
C ASP A 318 29.80 3.35 -3.43
N GLU A 319 30.52 2.23 -3.50
CA GLU A 319 31.59 1.98 -4.49
C GLU A 319 31.02 1.59 -5.86
N LEU A 320 29.75 1.16 -5.93
CA LEU A 320 29.16 0.70 -7.20
C LEU A 320 28.84 1.86 -8.15
N GLU A 321 29.33 1.74 -9.38
CA GLU A 321 28.95 2.62 -10.49
C GLU A 321 27.78 2.03 -11.27
N ILE A 322 26.89 2.91 -11.72
CA ILE A 322 25.64 2.50 -12.37
C ILE A 322 25.51 3.23 -13.69
N GLU A 323 25.51 2.44 -14.76
CA GLU A 323 25.35 2.91 -16.12
C GLU A 323 23.97 2.47 -16.64
N PHE A 324 23.08 3.44 -16.90
CA PHE A 324 21.80 3.20 -17.55
C PHE A 324 21.94 3.44 -19.05
N PHE A 325 21.76 2.39 -19.85
CA PHE A 325 22.08 2.45 -21.28
C PHE A 325 20.91 2.93 -22.13
N ASN A 326 19.71 2.40 -21.88
CA ASN A 326 18.56 2.66 -22.73
C ASN A 326 17.27 2.56 -21.92
N PHE A 327 16.44 3.60 -22.00
CA PHE A 327 15.03 3.56 -21.65
C PHE A 327 14.26 3.75 -22.95
N LEU A 328 14.07 2.68 -23.70
CA LEU A 328 13.15 2.67 -24.84
C LEU A 328 11.88 2.01 -24.32
N ILE A 329 10.79 2.76 -24.22
CA ILE A 329 9.46 2.15 -24.17
C ILE A 329 9.14 1.78 -25.63
N SER A 330 9.77 0.70 -26.12
CA SER A 330 9.34 0.03 -27.34
C SER A 330 8.64 -1.27 -26.95
N ASN A 331 8.07 -1.98 -27.92
CA ASN A 331 7.40 -3.26 -27.67
C ASN A 331 8.35 -4.37 -27.14
N ASP A 332 9.67 -4.14 -27.10
CA ASP A 332 10.67 -5.21 -26.95
C ASP A 332 11.38 -5.23 -25.59
N PHE A 333 11.48 -4.11 -24.86
CA PHE A 333 12.06 -4.03 -23.51
C PHE A 333 11.75 -2.68 -22.84
N CYS A 334 12.05 -2.53 -21.55
CA CYS A 334 11.69 -1.33 -20.77
C CYS A 334 12.90 -0.49 -20.38
N PHE A 335 13.91 -1.11 -19.76
CA PHE A 335 15.19 -0.48 -19.53
C PHE A 335 16.33 -1.48 -19.42
N GLU A 336 17.54 -0.99 -19.67
CA GLU A 336 18.79 -1.72 -19.47
C GLU A 336 19.62 -1.07 -18.35
N LEU A 337 20.11 -1.91 -17.45
CA LEU A 337 20.89 -1.52 -16.27
C LEU A 337 22.21 -2.27 -16.28
N LYS A 338 23.32 -1.55 -16.22
CA LYS A 338 24.63 -2.13 -15.97
C LYS A 338 25.18 -1.58 -14.65
N ILE A 339 25.78 -2.46 -13.87
CA ILE A 339 26.35 -2.12 -12.56
C ILE A 339 27.79 -2.61 -12.58
N LEU A 340 28.71 -1.73 -12.20
CA LEU A 340 30.14 -1.94 -12.15
C LEU A 340 30.62 -1.85 -10.69
N GLU A 341 31.51 -2.75 -10.28
CA GLU A 341 32.29 -2.65 -9.02
C GLU A 341 33.48 -1.72 -9.16
#